data_AF-A0A2R7S8F1-F1
#
_entry.id   AF-A0A2R7S8F1-F1
#
_cell.length_a   1.000
_cell.length_b   1.000
_cell.length_c   1.000
_cell.angle_alpha   90.00
_cell.angle_beta   90.00
_cell.angle_gamma   90.00
#
_symmetry.space_group_name_H-M   'P 1'
#
loop_
_entity.id
_entity.type
_entity.pdbx_description
1 polymer ?
#
loop_
_entity_poly.entity_id
_entity_poly.type
_entity_poly.pdbx_seq_one_letter_code
_entity_poly.pdbx_strand_id
1 'polypeptide(L)'
;AYSGQWGSFTVDANVWAGSFAHNDAPYNTKIYYGTPTNEKWQSIYGGYLTLTRGEWNARLMLMRFKDSIWQTPANAPRVTITPGYTTMIGGVSANYDGRHWLLRTELNRFKQSVSKFQYDYYLVGVGYKWGDITGMGTVSHYETKDLGAGFEGRQSYSLAVRYDLNKNWALKSEYNWSQDNTTAYDFFGDHKLLSFSAQFSF
;
A
#
# COMPACT_ATOMS: atom_id res chain seq x y z
N ALA A 1 18.78 -11.22 7.34
CA ALA A 1 18.12 -10.22 8.19
C ALA A 1 19.12 -9.72 9.23
N TYR A 2 19.02 -8.47 9.66
CA TYR A 2 19.82 -7.87 10.72
C TYR A 2 18.89 -7.15 11.69
N SER A 3 19.14 -7.29 12.99
CA SER A 3 18.51 -6.50 14.03
C SER A 3 19.56 -6.15 15.09
N GLY A 4 19.63 -4.89 15.49
CA GLY A 4 20.65 -4.43 16.43
C GLY A 4 20.49 -2.98 16.88
N GLN A 5 21.51 -2.46 17.56
CA GLN A 5 21.54 -1.09 18.08
C GLN A 5 22.68 -0.30 17.44
N TRP A 6 22.38 0.84 16.83
CA TRP A 6 23.36 1.82 16.34
C TRP A 6 23.23 3.11 17.14
N GLY A 7 24.10 3.26 18.15
CA GLY A 7 24.00 4.35 19.11
C GLY A 7 22.68 4.31 19.87
N SER A 8 21.83 5.33 19.65
CA SER A 8 20.51 5.44 20.29
C SER A 8 19.35 4.91 19.43
N PHE A 9 19.65 4.32 18.27
CA PHE A 9 18.65 3.78 17.36
C PHE A 9 18.66 2.25 17.41
N THR A 10 17.47 1.67 17.55
CA THR A 10 17.23 0.27 17.18
C THR A 10 17.08 0.20 15.67
N VAL A 11 17.82 -0.70 15.04
CA VAL A 11 17.88 -0.87 13.60
C VAL A 11 17.41 -2.27 13.25
N ASP A 12 16.43 -2.37 12.36
CA ASP A 12 15.99 -3.62 11.74
C ASP A 12 16.15 -3.51 10.22
N ALA A 13 16.79 -4.49 9.61
CA ALA A 13 17.05 -4.50 8.18
C ALA A 13 16.87 -5.89 7.58
N ASN A 14 16.31 -5.94 6.39
CA ASN A 14 16.12 -7.17 5.66
C ASN A 14 16.39 -6.96 4.17
N VAL A 15 16.88 -8.01 3.52
CA VAL A 15 16.99 -8.09 2.06
C VAL A 15 16.40 -9.42 1.62
N TRP A 16 15.77 -9.42 0.45
CA TRP A 16 15.17 -10.60 -0.15
C TRP A 16 15.40 -10.63 -1.65
N ALA A 17 15.33 -11.82 -2.22
CA ALA A 17 15.33 -12.04 -3.66
C ALA A 17 14.36 -13.17 -4.01
N GLY A 18 13.82 -13.16 -5.24
CA GLY A 18 12.91 -14.22 -5.67
C GLY A 18 12.25 -13.98 -7.03
N SER A 19 11.18 -14.73 -7.26
CA SER A 19 10.31 -14.59 -8.42
C SER A 19 8.89 -15.04 -8.07
N PHE A 20 7.93 -14.54 -8.82
CA PHE A 20 6.52 -14.83 -8.67
C PHE A 20 5.90 -15.05 -10.05
N ALA A 21 4.91 -15.95 -10.14
CA ALA A 21 4.12 -16.17 -11.33
C ALA A 21 2.70 -16.53 -10.90
N HIS A 22 1.71 -15.97 -11.59
CA HIS A 22 0.31 -16.20 -11.30
C HIS A 22 -0.46 -16.25 -12.61
N ASN A 23 -1.03 -17.42 -12.87
CA ASN A 23 -1.87 -17.64 -14.03
C ASN A 23 -3.30 -17.19 -13.70
N ASP A 24 -3.97 -16.59 -14.68
CA ASP A 24 -5.30 -16.01 -14.52
C ASP A 24 -5.44 -15.11 -13.28
N ALA A 25 -4.52 -14.15 -13.17
CA ALA A 25 -4.43 -13.20 -12.06
C ALA A 25 -5.72 -12.38 -11.97
N PRO A 26 -6.56 -12.53 -10.92
CA PRO A 26 -7.90 -11.96 -10.89
C PRO A 26 -7.93 -10.44 -10.99
N TYR A 27 -6.93 -9.75 -10.45
CA TYR A 27 -6.79 -8.30 -10.58
C TYR A 27 -6.72 -7.89 -12.05
N ASN A 28 -5.82 -8.50 -12.82
CA ASN A 28 -5.68 -8.19 -14.24
C ASN A 28 -6.88 -8.71 -15.06
N THR A 29 -7.29 -9.97 -14.83
CA THR A 29 -8.39 -10.59 -15.60
C THR A 29 -9.73 -9.90 -15.36
N LYS A 30 -10.12 -9.65 -14.10
CA LYS A 30 -11.49 -9.22 -13.78
C LYS A 30 -11.66 -7.71 -13.72
N ILE A 31 -10.58 -6.96 -13.44
CA ILE A 31 -10.67 -5.51 -13.28
C ILE A 31 -10.23 -4.79 -14.56
N TYR A 32 -9.07 -5.13 -15.13
CA TYR A 32 -8.52 -4.36 -16.25
C TYR A 32 -8.89 -4.88 -17.63
N TYR A 33 -8.89 -6.20 -17.83
CA TYR A 33 -8.83 -6.74 -19.19
C TYR A 33 -10.02 -7.62 -19.62
N GLY A 34 -10.79 -8.18 -18.69
CA GLY A 34 -11.91 -9.09 -18.97
C GLY A 34 -11.52 -10.44 -19.62
N THR A 35 -10.23 -10.66 -19.90
CA THR A 35 -9.67 -11.83 -20.58
C THR A 35 -8.66 -12.51 -19.65
N PRO A 36 -8.54 -13.86 -19.60
CA PRO A 36 -7.54 -14.53 -18.78
C PRO A 36 -6.14 -13.94 -18.97
N THR A 37 -5.66 -13.28 -17.92
CA THR A 37 -4.43 -12.51 -17.91
C THR A 37 -3.49 -13.06 -16.87
N ASN A 38 -2.27 -13.36 -17.28
CA ASN A 38 -1.24 -13.95 -16.44
C ASN A 38 -0.20 -12.87 -16.10
N GLU A 39 0.41 -12.98 -14.93
CA GLU A 39 1.46 -12.09 -14.47
C GLU A 39 2.68 -12.88 -13.99
N LYS A 40 3.86 -12.30 -14.18
CA LYS A 40 5.12 -12.86 -13.69
C LYS A 40 6.08 -11.76 -13.31
N TRP A 41 6.60 -11.84 -12.09
CA TRP A 41 7.67 -10.98 -11.60
C TRP A 41 8.94 -11.79 -11.50
N GLN A 42 9.94 -11.44 -12.30
CA GLN A 42 11.24 -12.10 -12.33
C GLN A 42 12.30 -11.23 -11.66
N SER A 43 13.36 -11.85 -11.17
CA SER A 43 14.52 -11.10 -10.66
C SER A 43 14.12 -10.08 -9.60
N ILE A 44 13.24 -10.48 -8.69
CA ILE A 44 12.84 -9.66 -7.55
C ILE A 44 14.08 -9.53 -6.66
N TYR A 45 14.45 -8.30 -6.35
CA TYR A 45 15.44 -7.97 -5.33
C TYR A 45 14.90 -6.79 -4.54
N GLY A 46 14.82 -6.93 -3.23
CA GLY A 46 14.35 -5.85 -2.39
C GLY A 46 14.99 -5.87 -1.01
N GLY A 47 14.74 -4.80 -0.29
CA GLY A 47 15.19 -4.64 1.07
C GLY A 47 14.40 -3.57 1.78
N TYR A 48 14.45 -3.61 3.10
CA TYR A 48 13.99 -2.51 3.93
C TYR A 48 14.98 -2.23 5.06
N LEU A 49 14.90 -1.01 5.57
CA LEU A 49 15.59 -0.54 6.76
C LEU A 49 14.58 0.17 7.64
N THR A 50 14.53 -0.18 8.91
CA THR A 50 13.71 0.46 9.94
C THR A 50 14.61 0.99 11.04
N LEU A 51 14.40 2.26 11.40
CA LEU A 51 15.09 2.97 12.46
C LEU A 51 14.07 3.33 13.53
N THR A 52 14.32 2.92 14.77
CA THR A 52 13.44 3.23 15.91
C THR A 52 14.23 3.94 16.99
N ARG A 53 13.70 5.04 17.51
CA ARG A 53 14.27 5.76 18.66
C ARG A 53 13.17 6.29 19.55
N GLY A 54 13.07 5.72 20.75
CA GLY A 54 11.97 6.01 21.66
C GLY A 54 10.64 5.69 20.99
N GLU A 55 9.75 6.68 20.93
CA GLU A 55 8.40 6.60 20.38
C GLU A 55 8.35 6.81 18.85
N TRP A 56 9.49 7.11 18.21
CA TRP A 56 9.58 7.32 16.76
C TRP A 56 10.04 6.06 16.03
N ASN A 57 9.43 5.80 14.87
CA ASN A 57 9.79 4.73 13.95
C ASN A 57 9.79 5.24 12.51
N ALA A 58 10.91 5.10 11.81
CA ALA A 58 11.03 5.40 10.40
C ALA A 58 11.38 4.14 9.62
N ARG A 59 10.83 3.97 8.41
CA ARG A 59 11.13 2.83 7.54
C ARG A 59 11.32 3.30 6.11
N LEU A 60 12.32 2.73 5.46
CA LEU A 60 12.56 2.81 4.01
C LEU A 60 12.46 1.40 3.44
N MET A 61 11.77 1.25 2.31
CA MET A 61 11.67 0.02 1.55
C MET A 61 11.95 0.30 0.08
N LEU A 62 12.73 -0.56 -0.56
CA LEU A 62 12.98 -0.52 -2.00
C LEU A 62 12.96 -1.94 -2.55
N MET A 63 12.30 -2.12 -3.69
CA MET A 63 12.25 -3.37 -4.42
C MET A 63 12.32 -3.11 -5.91
N ARG A 64 13.07 -3.94 -6.64
CA ARG A 64 13.11 -3.97 -8.10
C ARG A 64 12.77 -5.36 -8.62
N PHE A 65 12.15 -5.44 -9.78
CA PHE A 65 11.84 -6.69 -10.46
C PHE A 65 11.61 -6.46 -11.95
N LYS A 66 11.50 -7.53 -12.73
CA LYS A 66 11.05 -7.52 -14.12
C LYS A 66 9.61 -7.99 -14.19
N ASP A 67 8.73 -7.11 -14.63
CA ASP A 67 7.30 -7.33 -14.68
C ASP A 67 6.86 -7.81 -16.07
N SER A 68 6.14 -8.93 -16.12
CA SER A 68 5.58 -9.47 -17.35
C SER A 68 4.09 -9.74 -17.21
N ILE A 69 3.30 -9.19 -18.12
CA ILE A 69 1.84 -9.39 -18.19
C ILE A 69 1.49 -9.86 -19.60
N TRP A 70 0.71 -10.92 -19.70
CA TRP A 70 0.23 -11.43 -20.99
C TRP A 70 -1.14 -12.10 -20.88
N GLN A 71 -1.90 -12.01 -21.96
CA GLN A 71 -3.19 -12.65 -22.10
C GLN A 71 -3.07 -13.96 -22.88
N THR A 72 -3.94 -14.90 -22.52
CA THR A 72 -4.13 -16.16 -23.24
C THR A 72 -5.61 -16.31 -23.63
N PRO A 73 -6.09 -15.57 -24.65
CA PRO A 73 -7.48 -15.66 -25.09
C PRO A 73 -7.78 -17.03 -25.72
N ALA A 74 -9.03 -17.47 -25.63
CA ALA A 74 -9.46 -18.71 -26.25
C ALA A 74 -9.31 -18.63 -27.78
N ASN A 75 -8.71 -19.67 -28.39
CA ASN A 75 -8.53 -19.79 -29.84
C ASN A 75 -7.72 -18.66 -30.51
N ALA A 76 -6.88 -17.93 -29.76
CA ALA A 76 -6.01 -16.88 -30.28
C ALA A 76 -4.57 -17.02 -29.76
N PRO A 77 -3.57 -16.45 -30.46
CA PRO A 77 -2.21 -16.37 -29.96
C PRO A 77 -2.12 -15.57 -28.66
N ARG A 78 -1.08 -15.85 -27.87
CA ARG A 78 -0.72 -15.05 -26.69
C ARG A 78 -0.47 -13.59 -27.08
N VAL A 79 -1.04 -12.66 -26.32
CA VAL A 79 -0.79 -11.23 -26.45
C VAL A 79 0.04 -10.76 -25.25
N THR A 80 1.23 -10.21 -25.49
CA THR A 80 2.07 -9.67 -24.42
C THR A 80 1.79 -8.19 -24.23
N ILE A 81 1.42 -7.81 -23.00
CA ILE A 81 1.09 -6.43 -22.62
C ILE A 81 2.33 -5.76 -22.04
N THR A 82 2.99 -6.43 -21.10
CA THR A 82 4.22 -5.95 -20.47
C THR A 82 5.30 -7.00 -20.71
N PRO A 83 6.32 -6.73 -21.55
CA PRO A 83 7.38 -7.69 -21.87
C PRO A 83 8.59 -7.57 -20.95
N GLY A 84 8.44 -7.91 -19.66
CA GLY A 84 9.58 -7.99 -18.73
C GLY A 84 10.20 -6.64 -18.37
N TYR A 85 9.39 -5.58 -18.29
CA TYR A 85 9.88 -4.24 -17.98
C TYR A 85 10.46 -4.16 -16.57
N THR A 86 11.55 -3.41 -16.40
CA THR A 86 12.12 -3.20 -15.08
C THR A 86 11.20 -2.28 -14.29
N THR A 87 10.75 -2.75 -13.15
CA THR A 87 9.86 -2.05 -12.24
C THR A 87 10.55 -1.83 -10.91
N MET A 88 10.36 -0.65 -10.33
CA MET A 88 10.83 -0.31 -8.99
C MET A 88 9.65 0.14 -8.13
N ILE A 89 9.59 -0.38 -6.91
CA ILE A 89 8.69 0.05 -5.85
C ILE A 89 9.54 0.60 -4.72
N GLY A 90 9.21 1.81 -4.26
CA GLY A 90 9.84 2.42 -3.11
C GLY A 90 8.80 2.97 -2.15
N GLY A 91 9.09 2.87 -0.86
CA GLY A 91 8.23 3.36 0.21
C GLY A 91 9.03 3.96 1.35
N VAL A 92 8.51 5.04 1.94
CA VAL A 92 9.03 5.63 3.16
C VAL A 92 7.90 5.93 4.13
N SER A 93 8.12 5.66 5.40
CA SER A 93 7.18 6.00 6.48
C SER A 93 7.92 6.59 7.66
N ALA A 94 7.32 7.58 8.33
CA ALA A 94 7.78 8.11 9.61
C ALA A 94 6.60 8.22 10.57
N ASN A 95 6.65 7.46 11.65
CA ASN A 95 5.55 7.25 12.58
C ASN A 95 5.98 7.63 13.99
N TYR A 96 5.01 8.12 14.76
CA TYR A 96 5.17 8.39 16.18
C TYR A 96 4.02 7.75 16.94
N ASP A 97 4.37 7.06 18.02
CA ASP A 97 3.41 6.47 18.95
C ASP A 97 3.90 6.74 20.36
N GLY A 98 3.44 7.87 20.93
CA GLY A 98 4.06 8.39 22.13
C GLY A 98 3.17 9.28 22.97
N ARG A 99 3.30 9.15 24.30
CA ARG A 99 2.38 9.70 25.30
C ARG A 99 0.90 9.52 24.89
N HIS A 100 0.29 10.59 24.40
CA HIS A 100 -1.10 10.66 23.98
C HIS A 100 -1.26 10.81 22.47
N TRP A 101 -0.20 10.97 21.68
CA TRP A 101 -0.31 11.27 20.26
C TRP A 101 0.09 10.08 19.39
N LEU A 102 -0.60 9.97 18.27
CA LEU A 102 -0.31 9.04 17.19
C LEU A 102 -0.08 9.84 15.91
N LEU A 103 1.00 9.56 15.20
CA LEU A 103 1.25 10.01 13.85
C LEU A 103 1.58 8.80 12.99
N ARG A 104 0.86 8.65 11.87
CA ARG A 104 1.13 7.63 10.86
C ARG A 104 1.35 8.32 9.52
N THR A 105 2.45 8.01 8.84
CA THR A 105 2.72 8.53 7.50
C THR A 105 3.24 7.46 6.58
N GLU A 106 2.93 7.57 5.30
CA GLU A 106 3.48 6.71 4.26
C GLU A 106 3.54 7.48 2.95
N LEU A 107 4.63 7.29 2.20
CA LEU A 107 4.81 7.76 0.84
C LEU A 107 5.33 6.61 0.00
N ASN A 108 4.62 6.25 -1.05
CA ASN A 108 5.00 5.16 -1.95
C ASN A 108 5.06 5.64 -3.39
N ARG A 109 5.98 5.04 -4.15
CA ARG A 109 6.08 5.20 -5.60
C ARG A 109 6.32 3.85 -6.26
N PHE A 110 5.57 3.59 -7.30
CA PHE A 110 5.81 2.52 -8.26
C PHE A 110 6.23 3.15 -9.58
N LYS A 111 7.25 2.62 -10.25
CA LYS A 111 7.69 3.12 -11.54
C LYS A 111 8.24 2.00 -12.42
N GLN A 112 7.73 1.92 -13.65
CA GLN A 112 8.31 1.11 -14.72
C GLN A 112 9.35 1.91 -15.54
N SER A 113 10.36 1.22 -16.07
CA SER A 113 11.53 1.85 -16.71
C SER A 113 11.25 2.47 -18.08
N VAL A 114 10.30 1.92 -18.83
CA VAL A 114 10.05 2.27 -20.24
C VAL A 114 8.62 2.69 -20.54
N SER A 115 7.71 2.52 -19.58
CA SER A 115 6.32 2.97 -19.72
C SER A 115 6.10 4.24 -18.91
N LYS A 116 5.03 4.98 -19.22
CA LYS A 116 4.51 6.05 -18.36
C LYS A 116 3.86 5.49 -17.08
N PHE A 117 3.78 4.17 -16.93
CA PHE A 117 3.13 3.51 -15.81
C PHE A 117 3.94 3.75 -14.53
N GLN A 118 3.44 4.71 -13.77
CA GLN A 118 3.91 5.12 -12.46
C GLN A 118 2.67 5.46 -11.66
N TYR A 119 2.68 5.13 -10.38
CA TYR A 119 1.73 5.70 -9.44
C TYR A 119 2.44 6.22 -8.20
N ASP A 120 1.82 7.21 -7.60
CA ASP A 120 2.23 7.87 -6.37
C ASP A 120 1.14 7.70 -5.33
N TYR A 121 1.53 7.44 -4.09
CA TYR A 121 0.62 7.30 -2.97
C TYR A 121 1.16 8.02 -1.75
N TYR A 122 0.27 8.67 -1.01
CA TYR A 122 0.58 9.11 0.33
C TYR A 122 -0.54 8.79 1.32
N LEU A 123 -0.17 8.66 2.59
CA LEU A 123 -1.07 8.59 3.73
C LEU A 123 -0.54 9.46 4.86
N VAL A 124 -1.43 10.19 5.52
CA VAL A 124 -1.15 10.91 6.76
C VAL A 124 -2.32 10.67 7.71
N GLY A 125 -2.03 10.23 8.93
CA GLY A 125 -3.01 10.05 9.98
C GLY A 125 -2.53 10.61 11.31
N VAL A 126 -3.42 11.31 12.00
CA VAL A 126 -3.16 11.90 13.32
C VAL A 126 -4.21 11.38 14.29
N GLY A 127 -3.77 10.93 15.45
CA GLY A 127 -4.64 10.43 16.49
C GLY A 127 -4.23 10.89 17.88
N TYR A 128 -5.17 10.73 18.81
CA TYR A 128 -5.02 11.10 20.21
C TYR A 128 -5.60 10.04 21.13
N LYS A 129 -4.91 9.74 22.23
CA LYS A 129 -5.28 8.77 23.26
C LYS A 129 -5.75 9.51 24.52
N TRP A 130 -7.01 9.33 24.88
CA TRP A 130 -7.64 9.80 26.10
C TRP A 130 -8.05 8.61 26.97
N GLY A 131 -7.19 8.25 27.93
CA GLY A 131 -7.39 7.04 28.74
C GLY A 131 -7.49 5.82 27.84
N ASP A 132 -8.62 5.11 27.93
CA ASP A 132 -8.91 3.90 27.16
C ASP A 132 -9.47 4.19 25.76
N ILE A 133 -9.70 5.46 25.40
CA ILE A 133 -10.25 5.86 24.10
C ILE A 133 -9.14 6.43 23.21
N THR A 134 -9.07 5.98 21.97
CA THR A 134 -8.18 6.52 20.94
C THR A 134 -8.99 6.98 19.73
N GLY A 135 -8.89 8.27 19.39
CA GLY A 135 -9.43 8.81 18.14
C GLY A 135 -8.33 8.96 17.09
N MET A 136 -8.65 8.75 15.81
CA MET A 136 -7.71 8.95 14.71
C MET A 136 -8.42 9.43 13.45
N GLY A 137 -7.88 10.46 12.80
CA GLY A 137 -8.27 10.89 11.46
C GLY A 137 -7.16 10.57 10.47
N THR A 138 -7.52 10.09 9.29
CA THR A 138 -6.56 9.74 8.22
C THR A 138 -7.00 10.33 6.90
N VAL A 139 -6.02 10.76 6.10
CA VAL A 139 -6.18 11.11 4.70
C VAL A 139 -5.16 10.34 3.87
N SER A 140 -5.57 9.88 2.71
CA SER A 140 -4.67 9.25 1.74
C SER A 140 -5.05 9.62 0.33
N HIS A 141 -4.07 9.52 -0.56
CA HIS A 141 -4.21 9.86 -1.96
C HIS A 141 -3.42 8.87 -2.80
N TYR A 142 -4.00 8.48 -3.91
CA TYR A 142 -3.40 7.64 -4.94
C TYR A 142 -3.60 8.31 -6.29
N GLU A 143 -2.57 8.35 -7.12
CA GLU A 143 -2.68 8.84 -8.50
C GLU A 143 -1.67 8.14 -9.42
N THR A 144 -2.13 7.71 -10.60
CA THR A 144 -1.24 7.29 -11.69
C THR A 144 -0.78 8.49 -12.50
N LYS A 145 0.42 8.41 -13.10
CA LYS A 145 0.75 9.31 -14.21
C LYS A 145 -0.21 9.10 -15.37
N ASP A 146 -0.35 10.12 -16.22
CA ASP A 146 -1.13 10.04 -17.45
C ASP A 146 -0.72 8.81 -18.29
N LEU A 147 -1.66 7.89 -18.42
CA LEU A 147 -1.53 6.62 -19.12
C LEU A 147 -1.79 6.76 -20.63
N GLY A 148 -1.97 7.99 -21.13
CA GLY A 148 -2.37 8.30 -22.50
C GLY A 148 -3.88 8.29 -22.69
N ALA A 149 -4.61 7.73 -21.73
CA ALA A 149 -6.07 7.75 -21.63
C ALA A 149 -6.54 8.52 -20.38
N GLY A 150 -5.69 9.33 -19.75
CA GLY A 150 -5.98 10.00 -18.47
C GLY A 150 -5.23 9.37 -17.29
N PHE A 151 -5.58 9.82 -16.08
CA PHE A 151 -5.04 9.31 -14.83
C PHE A 151 -6.12 8.61 -14.01
N GLU A 152 -5.74 7.52 -13.33
CA GLU A 152 -6.51 6.86 -12.27
C GLU A 152 -6.15 7.50 -10.94
N GLY A 153 -7.14 8.06 -10.24
CA GLY A 153 -6.91 8.86 -9.04
C GLY A 153 -7.94 8.58 -7.95
N ARG A 154 -7.52 8.60 -6.68
CA ARG A 154 -8.42 8.42 -5.55
C ARG A 154 -7.97 9.21 -4.34
N GLN A 155 -8.92 9.91 -3.72
CA GLN A 155 -8.73 10.53 -2.41
C GLN A 155 -9.59 9.81 -1.38
N SER A 156 -8.99 9.33 -0.31
CA SER A 156 -9.71 8.61 0.75
C SER A 156 -9.44 9.24 2.10
N TYR A 157 -10.44 9.16 2.96
CA TYR A 157 -10.38 9.71 4.30
C TYR A 157 -11.04 8.74 5.28
N SER A 158 -10.60 8.78 6.53
CA SER A 158 -11.19 7.97 7.59
C SER A 158 -11.23 8.70 8.93
N LEU A 159 -12.26 8.40 9.71
CA LEU A 159 -12.36 8.75 11.12
C LEU A 159 -12.59 7.46 11.91
N ALA A 160 -11.70 7.19 12.85
CA ALA A 160 -11.73 6.00 13.69
C ALA A 160 -11.78 6.37 15.16
N VAL A 161 -12.54 5.59 15.93
CA VAL A 161 -12.51 5.58 17.39
C VAL A 161 -12.29 4.15 17.83
N ARG A 162 -11.33 3.97 18.73
CA ARG A 162 -11.03 2.70 19.41
C ARG A 162 -11.26 2.88 20.90
N TYR A 163 -11.84 1.87 21.53
CA TYR A 163 -12.00 1.78 22.98
C TYR A 163 -11.37 0.48 23.47
N ASP A 164 -10.34 0.61 24.30
CA ASP A 164 -9.63 -0.51 24.93
C ASP A 164 -10.36 -0.89 26.23
N LEU A 165 -11.20 -1.92 26.18
CA LEU A 165 -11.98 -2.40 27.33
C LEU A 165 -11.08 -2.90 28.46
N ASN A 166 -9.98 -3.56 28.09
CA ASN A 166 -8.91 -4.01 28.96
C ASN A 166 -7.70 -4.39 28.09
N LYS A 167 -6.62 -4.89 28.70
CA LYS A 167 -5.38 -5.30 28.01
C LYS A 167 -5.58 -6.38 26.92
N ASN A 168 -6.70 -7.12 26.95
CA ASN A 168 -6.98 -8.22 26.04
C ASN A 168 -8.09 -7.91 25.05
N TRP A 169 -8.89 -6.86 25.26
CA TRP A 169 -10.09 -6.56 24.46
C TRP A 169 -10.13 -5.12 24.01
N ALA A 170 -10.46 -4.91 22.74
CA ALA A 170 -10.73 -3.59 22.19
C ALA A 170 -11.88 -3.60 21.18
N LEU A 171 -12.64 -2.51 21.16
CA LEU A 171 -13.67 -2.25 20.16
C LEU A 171 -13.21 -1.09 19.28
N LYS A 172 -13.55 -1.12 18.00
CA LYS A 172 -13.26 -0.04 17.06
C LYS A 172 -14.43 0.21 16.12
N SER A 173 -14.80 1.47 15.96
CA SER A 173 -15.68 1.96 14.91
C SER A 173 -14.89 2.84 13.94
N GLU A 174 -15.14 2.72 12.65
CA GLU A 174 -14.48 3.51 11.62
C GLU A 174 -15.46 3.92 10.52
N TYR A 175 -15.45 5.20 10.19
CA TYR A 175 -16.15 5.74 9.03
C TYR A 175 -15.15 6.13 7.96
N ASN A 176 -15.27 5.52 6.79
CA ASN A 176 -14.44 5.76 5.62
C ASN A 176 -15.27 6.43 4.54
N TRP A 177 -14.67 7.40 3.84
CA TRP A 177 -15.22 7.93 2.60
C TRP A 177 -14.12 8.14 1.58
N SER A 178 -14.44 7.86 0.32
CA SER A 178 -13.52 7.99 -0.78
C SER A 178 -14.19 8.68 -1.95
N GLN A 179 -13.40 9.48 -2.66
CA GLN A 179 -13.76 10.17 -3.89
C GLN A 179 -12.90 9.63 -5.02
N ASP A 180 -13.54 9.28 -6.13
CA ASP A 180 -12.86 8.95 -7.38
C ASP A 180 -12.46 10.25 -8.09
N ASN A 181 -11.18 10.37 -8.42
CA ASN A 181 -10.63 11.50 -9.15
C ASN A 181 -10.12 11.07 -10.53
N THR A 182 -10.53 9.90 -11.03
CA THR A 182 -10.17 9.40 -12.37
C THR A 182 -10.81 10.25 -13.46
N THR A 183 -10.07 10.52 -14.54
CA THR A 183 -10.52 11.51 -15.55
C THR A 183 -11.25 10.96 -16.76
N ALA A 184 -11.00 9.70 -17.14
CA ALA A 184 -11.56 9.16 -18.38
C ALA A 184 -12.71 8.17 -18.20
N TYR A 185 -12.88 7.65 -16.98
CA TYR A 185 -13.91 6.70 -16.61
C TYR A 185 -13.99 6.59 -15.09
N ASP A 186 -15.10 6.10 -14.55
CA ASP A 186 -15.23 5.82 -13.13
C ASP A 186 -14.53 4.49 -12.83
N PHE A 187 -13.34 4.55 -12.22
CA PHE A 187 -12.55 3.35 -11.92
C PHE A 187 -12.78 2.84 -10.50
N PHE A 188 -12.70 3.74 -9.53
CA PHE A 188 -12.87 3.41 -8.11
C PHE A 188 -14.31 3.62 -7.64
N GLY A 189 -14.96 4.65 -8.18
CA GLY A 189 -16.25 5.13 -7.71
C GLY A 189 -16.22 5.75 -6.31
N ASP A 190 -17.18 6.64 -6.06
CA ASP A 190 -17.40 7.23 -4.75
C ASP A 190 -18.04 6.23 -3.80
N HIS A 191 -17.49 6.11 -2.59
CA HIS A 191 -18.04 5.18 -1.60
C HIS A 191 -17.89 5.68 -0.17
N LYS A 192 -18.79 5.20 0.68
CA LYS A 192 -18.83 5.46 2.12
C LYS A 192 -19.06 4.13 2.83
N LEU A 193 -18.31 3.91 3.91
CA LEU A 193 -18.40 2.67 4.68
C LEU A 193 -18.31 2.98 6.17
N LEU A 194 -19.26 2.46 6.94
CA LEU A 194 -19.20 2.42 8.39
C LEU A 194 -18.90 0.98 8.83
N SER A 195 -17.82 0.82 9.58
CA SER A 195 -17.33 -0.49 10.03
C SER A 195 -17.24 -0.55 11.54
N PHE A 196 -17.53 -1.73 12.09
CA PHE A 196 -17.35 -2.05 13.51
C PHE A 196 -16.51 -3.31 13.63
N SER A 197 -15.62 -3.36 14.61
CA SER A 197 -14.74 -4.50 14.85
C SER A 197 -14.46 -4.68 16.33
N ALA A 198 -14.21 -5.93 16.72
CA ALA A 198 -13.75 -6.31 18.04
C ALA A 198 -12.44 -7.09 17.90
N GLN A 199 -11.45 -6.75 18.74
CA GLN A 199 -10.15 -7.41 18.79
C GLN A 199 -9.99 -8.09 20.14
N PHE A 200 -9.56 -9.35 20.12
CA PHE A 200 -9.16 -10.12 21.30
C PHE A 200 -7.73 -10.62 21.14
N SER A 201 -6.93 -10.49 22.21
CA SER A 201 -5.54 -10.97 22.28
C SER A 201 -5.36 -11.87 23.50
N PHE A 202 -4.72 -13.04 23.34
CA PHE A 202 -4.40 -14.00 24.41
C PHE A 202 -2.97 -13.85 24.92
#